data_AF-A0A1F1QAV6-F1
#
_entry.id   AF-A0A1F1QAV6-F1
#
_cell.length_a   1.000
_cell.length_b   1.000
_cell.length_c   1.000
_cell.angle_alpha   90.00
_cell.angle_beta   90.00
_cell.angle_gamma   90.00
#
_symmetry.space_group_name_H-M   'P 1'
#
loop_
_entity.id
_entity.type
_entity.pdbx_description
1 polymer ?
#
loop_
_entity_poly.entity_id
_entity_poly.type
_entity_poly.pdbx_seq_one_letter_code
_entity_poly.pdbx_strand_id
1 'polypeptide(L)'
;MSAELQLVEIDQISEENAPAIYVAGGLKRFIEIAKAATEGEVPDLTTRKGRERIASLAAQVSRHKTAVEKPGREYLKRLKEMPKVVEAELREFVSEMDALRDRVRQPLTDWQAAEDARIDRHTDRLDWLRNQDDGLAELEASDITARIASVEAVTIGPEWEEFEAEAAREKDKMLTVLRAGLAKREEYDTQQAELARLRREAEERAEQDRIRAAQEAAVEAERQRVAQQQQAEREAAARREQDLLDQAAAQEREAENQRLQLKLQAEQAERARLQAEADRVAAEQRAEQERQAAVRRAEEAAEQARQDERRRADAAAAEIVRQQEARERDEAHRRSINRAALEAFVAGGMTEECAKQAITLIAQRKIPNIAISY
;
A
#
# COMPACT_ATOMS: atom_id res chain seq x y z
N MET A 1 8.75 -129.18 2.49
CA MET A 1 8.61 -129.37 1.03
C MET A 1 7.48 -130.36 0.83
N SER A 2 6.34 -129.91 0.28
CA SER A 2 5.13 -130.74 0.14
C SER A 2 5.40 -131.97 -0.72
N ALA A 3 4.76 -133.09 -0.36
CA ALA A 3 4.90 -134.39 -1.01
C ALA A 3 4.62 -134.37 -2.53
N GLU A 4 3.89 -133.38 -3.04
CA GLU A 4 3.59 -133.19 -4.47
C GLU A 4 4.83 -132.90 -5.32
N LEU A 5 5.88 -132.29 -4.75
CA LEU A 5 7.13 -132.08 -5.48
C LEU A 5 7.87 -133.39 -5.75
N GLN A 6 7.60 -134.47 -5.01
CA GLN A 6 8.37 -135.72 -5.16
C GLN A 6 7.99 -136.53 -6.42
N LEU A 7 6.95 -136.14 -7.16
CA LEU A 7 6.38 -136.97 -8.23
C LEU A 7 6.60 -136.47 -9.67
N VAL A 8 7.07 -135.24 -9.89
CA VAL A 8 7.25 -134.74 -11.26
C VAL A 8 8.55 -135.29 -11.87
N GLU A 9 8.40 -136.14 -12.88
CA GLU A 9 9.50 -136.67 -13.68
C GLU A 9 10.15 -135.59 -14.57
N ILE A 10 11.41 -135.83 -14.98
CA ILE A 10 12.19 -134.86 -15.79
C ILE A 10 11.47 -134.48 -17.09
N ASP A 11 10.76 -135.43 -17.70
CA ASP A 11 10.06 -135.24 -18.97
C ASP A 11 8.64 -134.66 -18.79
N GLN A 12 8.19 -134.43 -17.55
CA GLN A 12 6.86 -133.92 -17.19
C GLN A 12 6.89 -132.49 -16.64
N ILE A 13 8.02 -131.78 -16.78
CA ILE A 13 8.13 -130.38 -16.37
C ILE A 13 7.28 -129.53 -17.31
N SER A 14 6.33 -128.79 -16.74
CA SER A 14 5.32 -127.99 -17.44
C SER A 14 5.19 -126.61 -16.80
N GLU A 15 4.39 -125.74 -17.41
CA GLU A 15 4.11 -124.41 -16.87
C GLU A 15 3.42 -124.45 -15.50
N GLU A 16 2.54 -125.42 -15.29
CA GLU A 16 1.74 -125.55 -14.06
C GLU A 16 2.60 -125.92 -12.84
N ASN A 17 3.61 -126.78 -13.02
CA ASN A 17 4.49 -127.22 -11.95
C ASN A 17 5.79 -126.38 -11.84
N ALA A 18 6.06 -125.49 -12.80
CA ALA A 18 7.21 -124.61 -12.80
C ALA A 18 7.37 -123.78 -11.51
N PRO A 19 6.32 -123.16 -10.93
CA PRO A 19 6.44 -122.41 -9.69
C PRO A 19 6.89 -123.26 -8.49
N ALA A 20 6.55 -124.54 -8.47
CA ALA A 20 6.96 -125.45 -7.41
C ALA A 20 8.40 -125.96 -7.64
N ILE A 21 8.82 -126.14 -8.89
CA ILE A 21 10.12 -126.70 -9.28
C ILE A 21 11.25 -125.67 -9.24
N TYR A 22 11.05 -124.47 -9.81
CA TYR A 22 12.08 -123.44 -9.97
C TYR A 22 12.17 -122.54 -8.73
N VAL A 23 12.32 -123.17 -7.57
CA VAL A 23 12.52 -122.51 -6.28
C VAL A 23 13.95 -122.72 -5.78
N ALA A 24 14.33 -122.00 -4.73
CA ALA A 24 15.63 -122.17 -4.09
C ALA A 24 15.85 -123.64 -3.69
N GLY A 25 16.84 -124.29 -4.30
CA GLY A 25 17.18 -125.70 -4.06
C GLY A 25 16.28 -126.73 -4.75
N GLY A 26 15.21 -126.33 -5.46
CA GLY A 26 14.26 -127.26 -6.10
C GLY A 26 14.86 -128.13 -7.20
N LEU A 27 15.91 -127.64 -7.89
CA LEU A 27 16.57 -128.37 -8.96
C LEU A 27 17.54 -129.46 -8.49
N LYS A 28 17.90 -129.48 -7.19
CA LYS A 28 18.88 -130.43 -6.64
C LYS A 28 18.48 -131.89 -6.89
N ARG A 29 17.18 -132.20 -6.77
CA ARG A 29 16.67 -133.55 -7.01
C ARG A 29 16.91 -134.05 -8.44
N PHE A 30 16.82 -133.17 -9.45
CA PHE A 30 17.02 -133.56 -10.84
C PHE A 30 18.49 -133.82 -11.13
N ILE A 31 19.38 -133.10 -10.42
CA ILE A 31 20.82 -133.37 -10.42
C ILE A 31 21.09 -134.73 -9.77
N GLU A 32 20.45 -135.05 -8.65
CA GLU A 32 20.56 -136.35 -7.97
C GLU A 32 20.05 -137.51 -8.85
N ILE A 33 18.90 -137.35 -9.52
CA ILE A 33 18.37 -138.31 -10.49
C ILE A 33 19.36 -138.53 -11.64
N ALA A 34 19.93 -137.46 -12.19
CA ALA A 34 20.92 -137.56 -13.26
C ALA A 34 22.20 -138.27 -12.80
N LYS A 35 22.69 -137.98 -11.58
CA LYS A 35 23.86 -138.65 -10.98
C LYS A 35 23.61 -140.14 -10.77
N ALA A 36 22.49 -140.51 -10.14
CA ALA A 36 22.13 -141.90 -9.89
C ALA A 36 22.05 -142.72 -11.20
N ALA A 37 21.54 -142.11 -12.28
CA ALA A 37 21.46 -142.75 -13.59
C ALA A 37 22.84 -142.99 -14.26
N THR A 38 23.88 -142.26 -13.86
CA THR A 38 25.23 -142.37 -14.47
C THR A 38 26.28 -143.04 -13.58
N GLU A 39 26.18 -142.90 -12.25
CA GLU A 39 27.18 -143.41 -11.30
C GLU A 39 26.99 -144.91 -11.01
N GLY A 40 25.83 -145.47 -11.36
CA GLY A 40 25.51 -146.90 -11.14
C GLY A 40 26.15 -147.88 -12.12
N GLU A 41 26.78 -147.41 -13.20
CA GLU A 41 27.42 -148.26 -14.22
C GLU A 41 28.80 -147.69 -14.57
N VAL A 42 29.83 -148.53 -14.55
CA VAL A 42 31.19 -148.17 -15.00
C VAL A 42 31.55 -149.00 -16.24
N PRO A 43 31.24 -148.53 -17.46
CA PRO A 43 31.50 -149.29 -18.68
C PRO A 43 33.01 -149.41 -18.99
N ASP A 44 33.42 -150.56 -19.54
CA ASP A 44 34.82 -150.83 -19.89
C ASP A 44 35.30 -150.02 -21.11
N LEU A 45 36.24 -149.10 -20.87
CA LEU A 45 36.85 -148.21 -21.88
C LEU A 45 37.70 -148.94 -22.94
N THR A 46 38.17 -150.15 -22.66
CA THR A 46 38.98 -150.92 -23.62
C THR A 46 38.12 -151.43 -24.78
N THR A 47 36.81 -151.58 -24.57
CA THR A 47 35.87 -152.05 -25.60
C THR A 47 35.16 -150.91 -26.32
N ARG A 48 34.84 -151.12 -27.62
CA ARG A 48 34.01 -150.17 -28.39
C ARG A 48 32.63 -149.98 -27.75
N LYS A 49 32.00 -151.07 -27.29
CA LYS A 49 30.66 -151.05 -26.66
C LYS A 49 30.65 -150.22 -25.37
N GLY A 50 31.67 -150.35 -24.51
CA GLY A 50 31.77 -149.55 -23.29
C GLY A 50 31.95 -148.05 -23.57
N ARG A 51 32.77 -147.69 -24.57
CA ARG A 51 32.89 -146.28 -25.01
C ARG A 51 31.58 -145.72 -25.58
N GLU A 52 30.85 -146.50 -26.38
CA GLU A 52 29.52 -146.12 -26.90
C GLU A 52 28.49 -145.96 -25.76
N ARG A 53 28.53 -146.80 -24.73
CA ARG A 53 27.67 -146.68 -23.54
C ARG A 53 27.95 -145.41 -22.75
N ILE A 54 29.21 -145.05 -22.54
CA ILE A 54 29.58 -143.78 -21.88
C ILE A 54 29.07 -142.58 -22.68
N ALA A 55 29.22 -142.60 -24.01
CA ALA A 55 28.67 -141.55 -24.88
C ALA A 55 27.14 -141.45 -24.74
N SER A 56 26.43 -142.59 -24.65
CA SER A 56 24.98 -142.62 -24.42
C SER A 56 24.59 -142.05 -23.05
N LEU A 57 25.32 -142.37 -21.98
CA LEU A 57 25.06 -141.84 -20.64
C LEU A 57 25.28 -140.31 -20.59
N ALA A 58 26.36 -139.82 -21.21
CA ALA A 58 26.62 -138.39 -21.35
C ALA A 58 25.53 -137.67 -22.17
N ALA A 59 25.03 -138.31 -23.23
CA ALA A 59 23.92 -137.79 -24.02
C ALA A 59 22.62 -137.73 -23.21
N GLN A 60 22.35 -138.73 -22.35
CA GLN A 60 21.20 -138.73 -21.44
C GLN A 60 21.27 -137.58 -20.42
N VAL A 61 22.43 -137.35 -19.80
CA VAL A 61 22.64 -136.18 -18.91
C VAL A 61 22.38 -134.87 -19.66
N SER A 62 22.84 -134.75 -20.90
CA SER A 62 22.60 -133.57 -21.73
C SER A 62 21.12 -133.35 -22.06
N ARG A 63 20.37 -134.44 -22.29
CA ARG A 63 18.90 -134.39 -22.49
C ARG A 63 18.18 -133.96 -21.22
N HIS A 64 18.50 -134.57 -20.06
CA HIS A 64 17.91 -134.20 -18.77
C HIS A 64 18.18 -132.73 -18.41
N LYS A 65 19.42 -132.26 -18.62
CA LYS A 65 19.77 -130.85 -18.43
C LYS A 65 18.87 -129.94 -19.26
N THR A 66 18.69 -130.27 -20.54
CA THR A 66 17.89 -129.46 -21.46
C THR A 66 16.40 -129.49 -21.09
N ALA A 67 15.88 -130.65 -20.68
CA ALA A 67 14.49 -130.83 -20.24
C ALA A 67 14.16 -130.00 -18.98
N VAL A 68 15.13 -129.80 -18.09
CA VAL A 68 14.96 -128.94 -16.90
C VAL A 68 15.26 -127.46 -17.20
N GLU A 69 16.26 -127.16 -18.03
CA GLU A 69 16.69 -125.78 -18.27
C GLU A 69 15.69 -125.01 -19.15
N LYS A 70 15.18 -125.63 -20.22
CA LYS A 70 14.34 -124.93 -21.20
C LYS A 70 13.03 -124.41 -20.59
N PRO A 71 12.22 -125.23 -19.89
CA PRO A 71 11.00 -124.73 -19.23
C PRO A 71 11.31 -123.70 -18.13
N GLY A 72 12.48 -123.81 -17.49
CA GLY A 72 12.91 -122.86 -16.46
C GLY A 72 13.25 -121.49 -17.02
N ARG A 73 13.90 -121.43 -18.19
CA ARG A 73 14.14 -120.18 -18.91
C ARG A 73 12.83 -119.56 -19.40
N GLU A 74 11.89 -120.38 -19.87
CA GLU A 74 10.55 -119.93 -20.28
C GLU A 74 9.74 -119.38 -19.09
N TYR A 75 9.77 -120.06 -17.94
CA TYR A 75 9.15 -119.60 -16.69
C TYR A 75 9.80 -118.30 -16.19
N LEU A 76 11.13 -118.21 -16.18
CA LEU A 76 11.85 -116.98 -15.80
C LEU A 76 11.50 -115.79 -16.70
N LYS A 77 11.33 -116.03 -18.01
CA LYS A 77 10.90 -114.99 -18.95
C LYS A 77 9.51 -114.46 -18.57
N ARG A 78 8.54 -115.35 -18.32
CA ARG A 78 7.19 -114.96 -17.87
C ARG A 78 7.20 -114.21 -16.55
N LEU A 79 7.99 -114.66 -15.58
CA LEU A 79 8.17 -113.96 -14.31
C LEU A 79 8.72 -112.54 -14.47
N LYS A 80 9.63 -112.32 -15.42
CA LYS A 80 10.19 -110.99 -15.71
C LYS A 80 9.21 -110.08 -16.48
N GLU A 81 8.29 -110.65 -17.24
CA GLU A 81 7.25 -109.91 -17.97
C GLU A 81 6.08 -109.51 -17.06
N MET A 82 5.79 -110.29 -16.01
CA MET A 82 4.67 -110.05 -15.10
C MET A 82 4.67 -108.66 -14.43
N PRO A 83 5.80 -108.12 -13.90
CA PRO A 83 5.84 -106.78 -13.34
C PRO A 83 5.37 -105.70 -14.32
N LYS A 84 5.78 -105.79 -15.60
CA LYS A 84 5.38 -104.82 -16.62
C LYS A 84 3.87 -104.84 -16.87
N VAL A 85 3.26 -106.03 -16.87
CA VAL A 85 1.81 -106.18 -17.02
C VAL A 85 1.09 -105.59 -15.82
N VAL A 86 1.51 -105.95 -14.61
CA VAL A 86 0.91 -105.44 -13.37
C VAL A 86 1.06 -103.92 -13.26
N GLU A 87 2.22 -103.36 -13.58
CA GLU A 87 2.44 -101.91 -13.59
C GLU A 87 1.54 -101.18 -14.59
N ALA A 88 1.33 -101.74 -15.78
CA ALA A 88 0.44 -101.17 -16.78
C ALA A 88 -1.02 -101.17 -16.30
N GLU A 89 -1.50 -102.31 -15.80
CA GLU A 89 -2.86 -102.46 -15.25
C GLU A 89 -3.09 -101.53 -14.05
N LEU A 90 -2.13 -101.43 -13.12
CA LEU A 90 -2.23 -100.52 -11.98
C LEU A 90 -2.27 -99.06 -12.42
N ARG A 91 -1.49 -98.68 -13.43
CA ARG A 91 -1.49 -97.33 -13.97
C ARG A 91 -2.83 -96.98 -14.62
N GLU A 92 -3.37 -97.88 -15.44
CA GLU A 92 -4.67 -97.72 -16.07
C GLU A 92 -5.77 -97.60 -15.01
N PHE A 93 -5.80 -98.52 -14.05
CA PHE A 93 -6.74 -98.49 -12.94
C PHE A 93 -6.69 -97.16 -12.16
N VAL A 94 -5.51 -96.69 -11.76
CA VAL A 94 -5.37 -95.42 -11.01
C VAL A 94 -5.87 -94.25 -11.86
N SER A 95 -5.50 -94.20 -13.15
CA SER A 95 -5.94 -93.15 -14.06
C SER A 95 -7.45 -93.13 -14.25
N GLU A 96 -8.09 -94.29 -14.39
CA GLU A 96 -9.54 -94.40 -14.51
C GLU A 96 -10.26 -94.01 -13.23
N MET A 97 -9.73 -94.41 -12.07
CA MET A 97 -10.28 -94.06 -10.76
C MET A 97 -10.17 -92.57 -10.47
N ASP A 98 -9.05 -91.93 -10.83
CA ASP A 98 -8.88 -90.47 -10.74
C ASP A 98 -9.89 -89.75 -11.65
N ALA A 99 -10.02 -90.18 -12.91
CA ALA A 99 -10.99 -89.62 -13.84
C ALA A 99 -12.44 -89.82 -13.36
N LEU A 100 -12.75 -90.97 -12.75
CA LEU A 100 -14.07 -91.23 -12.16
C LEU A 100 -14.32 -90.32 -10.95
N ARG A 101 -13.35 -90.17 -10.04
CA ARG A 101 -13.44 -89.25 -8.91
C ARG A 101 -13.75 -87.83 -9.39
N ASP A 102 -13.01 -87.36 -10.39
CA ASP A 102 -13.15 -86.01 -10.91
C ASP A 102 -14.54 -85.82 -11.56
N ARG A 103 -15.01 -86.78 -12.37
CA ARG A 103 -16.38 -86.78 -12.92
C ARG A 103 -17.46 -86.78 -11.85
N VAL A 104 -17.29 -87.57 -10.78
CA VAL A 104 -18.24 -87.63 -9.67
C VAL A 104 -18.25 -86.31 -8.88
N ARG A 105 -17.09 -85.65 -8.75
CA ARG A 105 -16.97 -84.36 -8.05
C ARG A 105 -17.42 -83.17 -8.91
N GLN A 106 -17.39 -83.30 -10.24
CA GLN A 106 -17.65 -82.20 -11.18
C GLN A 106 -18.97 -81.47 -10.94
N PRO A 107 -20.13 -82.13 -10.72
CA PRO A 107 -21.39 -81.41 -10.49
C PRO A 107 -21.35 -80.50 -9.25
N LEU A 108 -20.66 -80.92 -8.19
CA LEU A 108 -20.49 -80.09 -7.00
C LEU A 108 -19.52 -78.94 -7.27
N THR A 109 -18.48 -79.15 -8.08
CA THR A 109 -17.55 -78.07 -8.47
C THR A 109 -18.27 -77.01 -9.31
N ASP A 110 -19.06 -77.45 -10.29
CA ASP A 110 -19.84 -76.56 -11.16
C ASP A 110 -20.89 -75.78 -10.36
N TRP A 111 -21.57 -76.44 -9.41
CA TRP A 111 -22.53 -75.78 -8.53
C TRP A 111 -21.85 -74.73 -7.63
N GLN A 112 -20.71 -75.06 -7.01
CA GLN A 112 -19.96 -74.11 -6.18
C GLN A 112 -19.53 -72.88 -6.99
N ALA A 113 -18.99 -73.07 -8.20
CA ALA A 113 -18.60 -71.97 -9.06
C ALA A 113 -19.80 -71.11 -9.52
N ALA A 114 -20.94 -71.75 -9.82
CA ALA A 114 -22.15 -71.04 -10.19
C ALA A 114 -22.73 -70.24 -9.02
N GLU A 115 -22.63 -70.77 -7.80
CA GLU A 115 -23.10 -70.14 -6.57
C GLU A 115 -22.21 -68.96 -6.16
N ASP A 116 -20.88 -69.13 -6.20
CA ASP A 116 -19.93 -68.03 -5.97
C ASP A 116 -20.18 -66.91 -6.99
N ALA A 117 -20.31 -67.24 -8.27
CA ALA A 117 -20.63 -66.26 -9.31
C ALA A 117 -22.01 -65.62 -9.14
N ARG A 118 -22.99 -66.31 -8.51
CA ARG A 118 -24.30 -65.74 -8.17
C ARG A 118 -24.15 -64.69 -7.08
N ILE A 119 -23.46 -65.03 -6.00
CA ILE A 119 -23.19 -64.13 -4.88
C ILE A 119 -22.41 -62.90 -5.35
N ASP A 120 -21.33 -63.09 -6.11
CA ASP A 120 -20.51 -62.00 -6.65
C ASP A 120 -21.36 -61.01 -7.48
N ARG A 121 -22.24 -61.50 -8.36
CA ARG A 121 -23.16 -60.64 -9.13
C ARG A 121 -24.07 -59.79 -8.25
N HIS A 122 -24.57 -60.34 -7.14
CA HIS A 122 -25.41 -59.58 -6.21
C HIS A 122 -24.59 -58.58 -5.41
N THR A 123 -23.40 -58.99 -4.94
CA THR A 123 -22.47 -58.11 -4.23
C THR A 123 -22.05 -56.93 -5.10
N ASP A 124 -21.65 -57.16 -6.35
CA ASP A 124 -21.27 -56.09 -7.29
C ASP A 124 -22.42 -55.08 -7.52
N ARG A 125 -23.66 -55.58 -7.67
CA ARG A 125 -24.85 -54.72 -7.83
C ARG A 125 -25.15 -53.91 -6.56
N LEU A 126 -24.98 -54.50 -5.37
CA LEU A 126 -25.11 -53.81 -4.09
C LEU A 126 -24.03 -52.75 -3.91
N ASP A 127 -22.78 -53.06 -4.23
CA ASP A 127 -21.67 -52.14 -4.10
C ASP A 127 -21.79 -50.99 -5.10
N TRP A 128 -22.28 -51.26 -6.32
CA TRP A 128 -22.67 -50.20 -7.24
C TRP A 128 -23.72 -49.27 -6.62
N LEU A 129 -24.78 -49.79 -5.98
CA LEU A 129 -25.80 -48.97 -5.31
C LEU A 129 -25.21 -48.14 -4.16
N ARG A 130 -24.30 -48.72 -3.37
CA ARG A 130 -23.71 -48.10 -2.17
C ARG A 130 -22.78 -46.94 -2.49
N ASN A 131 -22.14 -46.95 -3.65
CA ASN A 131 -21.08 -45.99 -4.00
C ASN A 131 -21.57 -44.87 -4.96
N GLN A 132 -22.89 -44.66 -5.12
CA GLN A 132 -23.40 -43.61 -6.00
C GLN A 132 -23.21 -42.19 -5.45
N ASP A 133 -22.86 -42.03 -4.18
CA ASP A 133 -22.55 -40.74 -3.55
C ASP A 133 -21.06 -40.35 -3.67
N ASP A 134 -20.24 -41.17 -4.33
CA ASP A 134 -18.83 -40.87 -4.57
C ASP A 134 -18.67 -39.56 -5.35
N GLY A 135 -17.97 -38.59 -4.74
CA GLY A 135 -17.74 -37.27 -5.32
C GLY A 135 -18.98 -36.38 -5.42
N LEU A 136 -20.09 -36.70 -4.72
CA LEU A 136 -21.36 -35.99 -4.83
C LEU A 136 -21.26 -34.47 -4.65
N ALA A 137 -20.34 -34.00 -3.79
CA ALA A 137 -20.15 -32.58 -3.52
C ALA A 137 -19.59 -31.77 -4.70
N GLU A 138 -18.93 -32.43 -5.66
CA GLU A 138 -18.27 -31.79 -6.80
C GLU A 138 -19.13 -31.81 -8.07
N LEU A 139 -20.26 -32.53 -8.04
CA LEU A 139 -21.13 -32.69 -9.20
C LEU A 139 -22.03 -31.48 -9.42
N GLU A 140 -22.40 -31.29 -10.68
CA GLU A 140 -23.45 -30.36 -11.09
C GLU A 140 -24.84 -30.98 -10.88
N ALA A 141 -25.88 -30.15 -10.72
CA ALA A 141 -27.24 -30.62 -10.44
C ALA A 141 -27.77 -31.63 -11.48
N SER A 142 -27.40 -31.46 -12.76
CA SER A 142 -27.76 -32.38 -13.85
C SER A 142 -27.17 -33.78 -13.65
N ASP A 143 -25.92 -33.88 -13.19
CA ASP A 143 -25.24 -35.16 -12.99
C ASP A 143 -25.82 -35.88 -11.78
N ILE A 144 -26.16 -35.14 -10.71
CA ILE A 144 -26.85 -35.70 -9.54
C ILE A 144 -28.22 -36.23 -9.95
N THR A 145 -28.97 -35.50 -10.78
CA THR A 145 -30.26 -35.96 -11.32
C THR A 145 -30.11 -37.23 -12.16
N ALA A 146 -29.07 -37.32 -13.00
CA ALA A 146 -28.80 -38.52 -13.79
C ALA A 146 -28.46 -39.74 -12.90
N ARG A 147 -27.71 -39.54 -11.81
CA ARG A 147 -27.44 -40.60 -10.82
C ARG A 147 -28.70 -41.04 -10.09
N ILE A 148 -29.56 -40.10 -9.68
CA ILE A 148 -30.88 -40.42 -9.08
C ILE A 148 -31.68 -41.29 -10.04
N ALA A 149 -31.80 -40.89 -11.31
CA ALA A 149 -32.54 -41.67 -12.30
C ALA A 149 -31.95 -43.08 -12.51
N SER A 150 -30.62 -43.20 -12.48
CA SER A 150 -29.93 -44.50 -12.60
C SER A 150 -30.24 -45.41 -11.40
N VAL A 151 -30.23 -44.88 -10.18
CA VAL A 151 -30.60 -45.63 -8.97
C VAL A 151 -32.09 -45.99 -8.97
N GLU A 152 -32.95 -45.05 -9.36
CA GLU A 152 -34.40 -45.29 -9.47
C GLU A 152 -34.73 -46.40 -10.46
N ALA A 153 -34.01 -46.47 -11.59
CA ALA A 153 -34.18 -47.49 -12.62
C ALA A 153 -33.83 -48.91 -12.16
N VAL A 154 -33.04 -49.07 -11.09
CA VAL A 154 -32.75 -50.39 -10.54
C VAL A 154 -34.04 -51.00 -9.98
N THR A 155 -34.57 -52.01 -10.64
CA THR A 155 -35.72 -52.76 -10.12
C THR A 155 -35.25 -53.62 -8.95
N ILE A 156 -36.02 -53.57 -7.86
CA ILE A 156 -35.83 -54.44 -6.70
C ILE A 156 -37.00 -55.42 -6.70
N GLY A 157 -36.67 -56.70 -6.76
CA GLY A 157 -37.63 -57.79 -6.89
C GLY A 157 -36.97 -59.17 -6.73
N PRO A 158 -37.69 -60.24 -7.09
CA PRO A 158 -37.26 -61.62 -6.87
C PRO A 158 -35.88 -61.97 -7.46
N GLU A 159 -35.43 -61.24 -8.48
CA GLU A 159 -34.11 -61.38 -9.09
C GLU A 159 -32.94 -60.94 -8.19
N TRP A 160 -33.22 -60.47 -6.98
CA TRP A 160 -32.22 -60.20 -5.94
C TRP A 160 -32.13 -61.31 -4.88
N GLU A 161 -33.05 -62.29 -4.92
CA GLU A 161 -33.03 -63.46 -4.03
C GLU A 161 -32.91 -63.04 -2.55
N GLU A 162 -31.97 -63.60 -1.78
CA GLU A 162 -31.77 -63.25 -0.37
C GLU A 162 -31.29 -61.81 -0.14
N PHE A 163 -30.80 -61.14 -1.19
CA PHE A 163 -30.30 -59.76 -1.13
C PHE A 163 -31.39 -58.72 -1.39
N GLU A 164 -32.63 -59.11 -1.71
CA GLU A 164 -33.72 -58.18 -2.07
C GLU A 164 -33.95 -57.12 -0.98
N ALA A 165 -34.09 -57.56 0.27
CA ALA A 165 -34.33 -56.66 1.40
C ALA A 165 -33.14 -55.72 1.66
N GLU A 166 -31.92 -56.17 1.40
CA GLU A 166 -30.72 -55.34 1.52
C GLU A 166 -30.64 -54.32 0.40
N ALA A 167 -30.88 -54.74 -0.84
CA ALA A 167 -30.88 -53.88 -2.01
C ALA A 167 -31.98 -52.80 -1.93
N ALA A 168 -33.17 -53.14 -1.43
CA ALA A 168 -34.22 -52.17 -1.17
C ALA A 168 -33.76 -51.08 -0.18
N ARG A 169 -33.17 -51.49 0.95
CA ARG A 169 -32.67 -50.56 1.97
C ARG A 169 -31.55 -49.67 1.45
N GLU A 170 -30.57 -50.22 0.74
CA GLU A 170 -29.47 -49.43 0.19
C GLU A 170 -29.94 -48.50 -0.93
N LYS A 171 -30.88 -48.94 -1.79
CA LYS A 171 -31.50 -48.08 -2.80
C LYS A 171 -32.21 -46.88 -2.14
N ASP A 172 -33.06 -47.11 -1.15
CA ASP A 172 -33.79 -46.04 -0.46
C ASP A 172 -32.85 -45.07 0.26
N LYS A 173 -31.84 -45.60 0.95
CA LYS A 173 -30.79 -44.81 1.60
C LYS A 173 -30.04 -43.96 0.58
N MET A 174 -29.60 -44.54 -0.54
CA MET A 174 -28.86 -43.83 -1.57
C MET A 174 -29.71 -42.74 -2.23
N LEU A 175 -30.98 -43.02 -2.55
CA LEU A 175 -31.90 -42.00 -3.07
C LEU A 175 -32.09 -40.84 -2.09
N THR A 176 -32.14 -41.14 -0.79
CA THR A 176 -32.23 -40.10 0.24
C THR A 176 -30.98 -39.19 0.23
N VAL A 177 -29.79 -39.80 0.17
CA VAL A 177 -28.51 -39.06 0.10
C VAL A 177 -28.42 -38.22 -1.18
N LEU A 178 -28.69 -38.79 -2.34
CA LEU A 178 -28.61 -38.10 -3.63
C LEU A 178 -29.62 -36.95 -3.72
N ARG A 179 -30.86 -37.14 -3.27
CA ARG A 179 -31.89 -36.08 -3.27
C ARG A 179 -31.53 -34.94 -2.31
N ALA A 180 -30.95 -35.24 -1.15
CA ALA A 180 -30.45 -34.21 -0.25
C ALA A 180 -29.26 -33.45 -0.86
N GLY A 181 -28.35 -34.16 -1.55
CA GLY A 181 -27.25 -33.56 -2.32
C GLY A 181 -27.74 -32.64 -3.44
N LEU A 182 -28.74 -33.07 -4.21
CA LEU A 182 -29.36 -32.27 -5.27
C LEU A 182 -29.97 -30.99 -4.71
N ALA A 183 -30.80 -31.09 -3.66
CA ALA A 183 -31.43 -29.92 -3.05
C ALA A 183 -30.38 -28.90 -2.56
N LYS A 184 -29.29 -29.37 -1.95
CA LYS A 184 -28.19 -28.51 -1.51
C LYS A 184 -27.49 -27.83 -2.70
N ARG A 185 -27.31 -28.55 -3.81
CA ARG A 185 -26.68 -27.99 -5.01
C ARG A 185 -27.57 -26.96 -5.70
N GLU A 186 -28.87 -27.23 -5.82
CA GLU A 186 -29.85 -26.30 -6.38
C GLU A 186 -29.96 -25.02 -5.53
N GLU A 187 -29.92 -25.15 -4.20
CA GLU A 187 -29.87 -24.00 -3.29
C GLU A 187 -28.60 -23.18 -3.51
N TYR A 188 -27.43 -23.84 -3.60
CA TYR A 188 -26.17 -23.17 -3.89
C TYR A 188 -26.21 -22.43 -5.24
N ASP A 189 -26.67 -23.09 -6.30
CA ASP A 189 -26.75 -22.50 -7.64
C ASP A 189 -27.71 -21.30 -7.67
N THR A 190 -28.84 -21.39 -6.95
CA THR A 190 -29.78 -20.28 -6.78
C THR A 190 -29.13 -19.11 -6.04
N GLN A 191 -28.43 -19.37 -4.93
CA GLN A 191 -27.71 -18.33 -4.18
C GLN A 191 -26.63 -17.66 -5.05
N GLN A 192 -25.90 -18.43 -5.87
CA GLN A 192 -24.91 -17.86 -6.79
C GLN A 192 -25.57 -16.99 -7.88
N ALA A 193 -26.70 -17.42 -8.44
CA ALA A 193 -27.45 -16.63 -9.42
C ALA A 193 -28.00 -15.33 -8.81
N GLU A 194 -28.55 -15.37 -7.59
CA GLU A 194 -29.01 -14.18 -6.88
C GLU A 194 -27.85 -13.23 -6.55
N LEU A 195 -26.72 -13.76 -6.09
CA LEU A 195 -25.52 -12.96 -5.83
C LEU A 195 -25.01 -12.28 -7.10
N ALA A 196 -25.02 -12.98 -8.24
CA ALA A 196 -24.67 -12.39 -9.53
C ALA A 196 -25.66 -11.29 -9.95
N ARG A 197 -26.97 -11.46 -9.73
CA ARG A 197 -27.98 -10.41 -9.98
C ARG A 197 -27.74 -9.18 -9.11
N LEU A 198 -27.52 -9.37 -7.80
CA LEU A 198 -27.27 -8.27 -6.87
C LEU A 198 -25.99 -7.50 -7.21
N ARG A 199 -24.93 -8.20 -7.67
CA ARG A 199 -23.70 -7.54 -8.15
C ARG A 199 -23.96 -6.67 -9.39
N ARG A 200 -24.68 -7.20 -10.39
CA ARG A 200 -25.06 -6.41 -11.59
C ARG A 200 -25.90 -5.18 -11.22
N GLU A 201 -26.89 -5.34 -10.36
CA GLU A 201 -27.71 -4.22 -9.91
C GLU A 201 -26.89 -3.17 -9.13
N ALA A 202 -25.95 -3.60 -8.30
CA ALA A 202 -25.04 -2.71 -7.59
C ALA A 202 -24.09 -1.96 -8.56
N GLU A 203 -23.56 -2.64 -9.58
CA GLU A 203 -22.73 -2.04 -10.63
C GLU A 203 -23.53 -1.00 -11.44
N GLU A 204 -24.76 -1.31 -11.84
CA GLU A 204 -25.65 -0.39 -12.54
C GLU A 204 -25.98 0.85 -11.70
N ARG A 205 -26.31 0.68 -10.41
CA ARG A 205 -26.53 1.80 -9.48
C ARG A 205 -25.28 2.66 -9.33
N ALA A 206 -24.11 2.04 -9.16
CA ALA A 206 -22.84 2.76 -9.04
C ALA A 206 -22.48 3.53 -10.33
N GLU A 207 -22.85 3.02 -11.51
CA GLU A 207 -22.71 3.74 -12.77
C GLU A 207 -23.69 4.92 -12.84
N GLN A 208 -24.96 4.72 -12.47
CA GLN A 208 -25.94 5.81 -12.43
C GLN A 208 -25.52 6.92 -11.45
N ASP A 209 -25.01 6.56 -10.28
CA ASP A 209 -24.52 7.53 -9.28
C ASP A 209 -23.28 8.27 -9.81
N ARG A 210 -22.37 7.60 -10.52
CA ARG A 210 -21.24 8.27 -11.20
C ARG A 210 -21.71 9.24 -12.28
N ILE A 211 -22.71 8.87 -13.07
CA ILE A 211 -23.30 9.76 -14.08
C ILE A 211 -23.97 10.97 -13.40
N ARG A 212 -24.76 10.76 -12.34
CA ARG A 212 -25.39 11.87 -11.59
C ARG A 212 -24.34 12.79 -10.97
N ALA A 213 -23.34 12.25 -10.30
CA ALA A 213 -22.25 13.03 -9.71
C ALA A 213 -21.49 13.83 -10.78
N ALA A 214 -21.25 13.25 -11.96
CA ALA A 214 -20.62 13.97 -13.08
C ALA A 214 -21.52 15.09 -13.62
N GLN A 215 -22.84 14.86 -13.73
CA GLN A 215 -23.80 15.89 -14.13
C GLN A 215 -23.88 17.02 -13.11
N GLU A 216 -23.97 16.70 -11.82
CA GLU A 216 -23.97 17.69 -10.73
C GLU A 216 -22.68 18.50 -10.71
N ALA A 217 -21.52 17.84 -10.84
CA ALA A 217 -20.23 18.50 -10.93
C ALA A 217 -20.13 19.42 -12.16
N ALA A 218 -20.68 19.02 -13.32
CA ALA A 218 -20.72 19.85 -14.52
C ALA A 218 -21.63 21.09 -14.32
N VAL A 219 -22.79 20.93 -13.68
CA VAL A 219 -23.70 22.04 -13.36
C VAL A 219 -23.03 23.01 -12.37
N GLU A 220 -22.36 22.50 -11.35
CA GLU A 220 -21.67 23.33 -10.36
C GLU A 220 -20.44 24.04 -10.97
N ALA A 221 -19.67 23.36 -11.82
CA ALA A 221 -18.59 23.99 -12.56
C ALA A 221 -19.08 25.12 -13.46
N GLU A 222 -20.22 24.95 -14.14
CA GLU A 222 -20.83 26.02 -14.95
C GLU A 222 -21.31 27.18 -14.08
N ARG A 223 -21.94 26.90 -12.93
CA ARG A 223 -22.32 27.94 -11.95
C ARG A 223 -21.11 28.73 -11.46
N GLN A 224 -20.03 28.05 -11.11
CA GLN A 224 -18.78 28.70 -10.69
C GLN A 224 -18.19 29.55 -11.80
N ARG A 225 -18.18 29.05 -13.04
CA ARG A 225 -17.70 29.82 -14.20
C ARG A 225 -18.52 31.09 -14.43
N VAL A 226 -19.84 30.99 -14.36
CA VAL A 226 -20.74 32.15 -14.47
C VAL A 226 -20.54 33.12 -13.32
N ALA A 227 -20.41 32.64 -12.09
CA ALA A 227 -20.15 33.48 -10.92
C ALA A 227 -18.79 34.20 -11.02
N GLN A 228 -17.74 33.50 -11.47
CA GLN A 228 -16.42 34.08 -11.73
C GLN A 228 -16.48 35.13 -12.84
N GLN A 229 -17.20 34.87 -13.94
CA GLN A 229 -17.40 35.87 -15.00
C GLN A 229 -18.13 37.11 -14.48
N GLN A 230 -19.22 36.94 -13.74
CA GLN A 230 -19.94 38.08 -13.14
C GLN A 230 -19.08 38.87 -12.16
N GLN A 231 -18.26 38.18 -11.35
CA GLN A 231 -17.33 38.83 -10.44
C GLN A 231 -16.23 39.58 -11.20
N ALA A 232 -15.64 38.97 -12.23
CA ALA A 232 -14.64 39.62 -13.08
C ALA A 232 -15.22 40.82 -13.82
N GLU A 233 -16.47 40.74 -14.31
CA GLU A 233 -17.16 41.89 -14.92
C GLU A 233 -17.41 43.01 -13.91
N ARG A 234 -17.82 42.68 -12.67
CA ARG A 234 -17.98 43.66 -11.58
C ARG A 234 -16.66 44.31 -11.22
N GLU A 235 -15.59 43.53 -11.08
CA GLU A 235 -14.24 44.06 -10.80
C GLU A 235 -13.71 44.91 -11.95
N ALA A 236 -13.95 44.50 -13.21
CA ALA A 236 -13.61 45.30 -14.38
C ALA A 236 -14.47 46.58 -14.48
N ALA A 237 -15.74 46.55 -14.06
CA ALA A 237 -16.58 47.73 -13.98
C ALA A 237 -16.11 48.67 -12.86
N ALA A 238 -15.81 48.14 -11.67
CA ALA A 238 -15.28 48.88 -10.55
C ALA A 238 -13.90 49.50 -10.85
N ARG A 239 -13.00 48.76 -11.52
CA ARG A 239 -11.73 49.31 -12.03
C ARG A 239 -11.96 50.44 -13.02
N ARG A 240 -12.88 50.27 -13.98
CA ARG A 240 -13.22 51.36 -14.93
C ARG A 240 -13.78 52.59 -14.23
N GLU A 241 -14.64 52.40 -13.23
CA GLU A 241 -15.17 53.51 -12.42
C GLU A 241 -14.05 54.18 -11.60
N GLN A 242 -13.17 53.40 -10.99
CA GLN A 242 -12.04 53.90 -10.23
C GLN A 242 -11.02 54.63 -11.12
N ASP A 243 -10.71 54.09 -12.30
CA ASP A 243 -9.86 54.75 -13.30
C ASP A 243 -10.46 56.08 -13.77
N LEU A 244 -11.79 56.16 -13.94
CA LEU A 244 -12.49 57.40 -14.28
C LEU A 244 -12.43 58.41 -13.13
N LEU A 245 -12.60 57.97 -11.88
CA LEU A 245 -12.46 58.82 -10.70
C LEU A 245 -11.02 59.30 -10.53
N ASP A 246 -10.03 58.44 -10.75
CA ASP A 246 -8.61 58.78 -10.67
C ASP A 246 -8.21 59.75 -11.80
N GLN A 247 -8.76 59.58 -13.01
CA GLN A 247 -8.60 60.54 -14.11
C GLN A 247 -9.25 61.88 -13.78
N ALA A 248 -10.46 61.88 -13.21
CA ALA A 248 -11.13 63.11 -12.79
C ALA A 248 -10.35 63.82 -11.67
N ALA A 249 -9.86 63.07 -10.68
CA ALA A 249 -9.02 63.59 -9.60
C ALA A 249 -7.66 64.09 -10.11
N ALA A 250 -7.06 63.41 -11.10
CA ALA A 250 -5.83 63.86 -11.76
C ALA A 250 -6.07 65.15 -12.55
N GLN A 251 -7.18 65.26 -13.29
CA GLN A 251 -7.57 66.50 -13.97
C GLN A 251 -7.86 67.63 -12.99
N GLU A 252 -8.52 67.36 -11.86
CA GLU A 252 -8.77 68.34 -10.82
C GLU A 252 -7.46 68.79 -10.16
N ARG A 253 -6.53 67.86 -9.87
CA ARG A 253 -5.19 68.19 -9.38
C ARG A 253 -4.36 68.96 -10.40
N GLU A 254 -4.45 68.64 -11.69
CA GLU A 254 -3.78 69.40 -12.75
C GLU A 254 -4.37 70.81 -12.88
N ALA A 255 -5.70 70.95 -12.84
CA ALA A 255 -6.37 72.24 -12.85
C ALA A 255 -6.08 73.05 -11.58
N GLU A 256 -5.99 72.41 -10.42
CA GLU A 256 -5.60 73.02 -9.15
C GLU A 256 -4.13 73.43 -9.18
N ASN A 257 -3.22 72.58 -9.65
CA ASN A 257 -1.81 72.90 -9.83
C ASN A 257 -1.62 74.05 -10.84
N GLN A 258 -2.36 74.07 -11.95
CA GLN A 258 -2.35 75.20 -12.89
C GLN A 258 -2.88 76.48 -12.25
N ARG A 259 -3.96 76.40 -11.44
CA ARG A 259 -4.49 77.55 -10.67
C ARG A 259 -3.49 78.05 -9.64
N LEU A 260 -2.83 77.14 -8.91
CA LEU A 260 -1.78 77.48 -7.96
C LEU A 260 -0.57 78.06 -8.67
N GLN A 261 -0.17 77.53 -9.83
CA GLN A 261 0.94 78.04 -10.62
C GLN A 261 0.64 79.43 -11.18
N LEU A 262 -0.59 79.68 -11.66
CA LEU A 262 -1.06 81.00 -12.07
C LEU A 262 -1.12 81.97 -10.89
N LYS A 263 -1.58 81.52 -9.72
CA LYS A 263 -1.53 82.34 -8.48
C LYS A 263 -0.10 82.64 -8.06
N LEU A 264 0.79 81.66 -8.09
CA LEU A 264 2.20 81.84 -7.74
C LEU A 264 2.87 82.79 -8.74
N GLN A 265 2.57 82.68 -10.04
CA GLN A 265 3.05 83.61 -11.05
C GLN A 265 2.48 85.02 -10.87
N ALA A 266 1.20 85.15 -10.50
CA ALA A 266 0.59 86.44 -10.19
C ALA A 266 1.20 87.07 -8.93
N GLU A 267 1.41 86.28 -7.87
CA GLU A 267 2.05 86.72 -6.63
C GLU A 267 3.54 87.03 -6.84
N GLN A 268 4.26 86.25 -7.65
CA GLN A 268 5.64 86.54 -8.03
C GLN A 268 5.73 87.78 -8.93
N ALA A 269 4.78 88.00 -9.85
CA ALA A 269 4.71 89.20 -10.67
C ALA A 269 4.34 90.44 -9.83
N GLU A 270 3.45 90.30 -8.86
CA GLU A 270 3.09 91.37 -7.92
C GLU A 270 4.27 91.69 -6.99
N ARG A 271 4.90 90.68 -6.39
CA ARG A 271 6.13 90.86 -5.60
C ARG A 271 7.26 91.44 -6.43
N ALA A 272 7.46 91.02 -7.68
CA ALA A 272 8.46 91.60 -8.57
C ALA A 272 8.13 93.05 -8.94
N ARG A 273 6.84 93.40 -9.12
CA ARG A 273 6.41 94.80 -9.33
C ARG A 273 6.63 95.65 -8.09
N LEU A 274 6.24 95.17 -6.90
CA LEU A 274 6.46 95.84 -5.63
C LEU A 274 7.95 95.98 -5.31
N GLN A 275 8.77 94.96 -5.61
CA GLN A 275 10.22 95.00 -5.44
C GLN A 275 10.85 95.98 -6.45
N ALA A 276 10.44 95.97 -7.72
CA ALA A 276 10.92 96.92 -8.72
C ALA A 276 10.50 98.36 -8.42
N GLU A 277 9.30 98.58 -7.88
CA GLU A 277 8.83 99.89 -7.43
C GLU A 277 9.56 100.35 -6.16
N ALA A 278 9.78 99.46 -5.20
CA ALA A 278 10.59 99.72 -4.02
C ALA A 278 12.07 100.01 -4.37
N ASP A 279 12.64 99.29 -5.34
CA ASP A 279 14.00 99.52 -5.83
C ASP A 279 14.11 100.81 -6.64
N ARG A 280 13.08 101.18 -7.43
CA ARG A 280 13.03 102.49 -8.12
C ARG A 280 12.95 103.65 -7.12
N VAL A 281 12.08 103.53 -6.12
CA VAL A 281 11.91 104.54 -5.06
C VAL A 281 13.16 104.62 -4.19
N ALA A 282 13.81 103.50 -3.85
CA ALA A 282 15.05 103.49 -3.08
C ALA A 282 16.25 103.99 -3.89
N ALA A 283 16.26 103.85 -5.23
CA ALA A 283 17.29 104.42 -6.10
C ALA A 283 17.08 105.92 -6.32
N GLU A 284 15.83 106.37 -6.54
CA GLU A 284 15.47 107.80 -6.61
C GLU A 284 15.74 108.53 -5.29
N GLN A 285 15.40 107.92 -4.14
CA GLN A 285 15.70 108.51 -2.82
C GLN A 285 17.19 108.54 -2.49
N ARG A 286 17.97 107.52 -2.88
CA ARG A 286 19.43 107.53 -2.69
C ARG A 286 20.12 108.58 -3.58
N ALA A 287 19.70 108.72 -4.83
CA ALA A 287 20.24 109.72 -5.76
C ALA A 287 19.84 111.17 -5.41
N GLU A 288 18.70 111.37 -4.74
CA GLU A 288 18.26 112.66 -4.23
C GLU A 288 18.99 113.01 -2.91
N GLN A 289 19.14 112.04 -1.99
CA GLN A 289 19.88 112.23 -0.73
C GLN A 289 21.37 112.48 -0.95
N GLU A 290 22.03 111.83 -1.91
CA GLU A 290 23.44 112.12 -2.23
C GLU A 290 23.64 113.50 -2.84
N ARG A 291 22.71 113.97 -3.70
CA ARG A 291 22.77 115.32 -4.26
C ARG A 291 22.55 116.39 -3.19
N GLN A 292 21.58 116.19 -2.30
CA GLN A 292 21.31 117.12 -1.20
C GLN A 292 22.42 117.10 -0.13
N ALA A 293 23.05 115.95 0.14
CA ALA A 293 24.18 115.85 1.07
C ALA A 293 25.51 116.40 0.49
N ALA A 294 25.68 116.41 -0.84
CA ALA A 294 26.84 117.03 -1.48
C ALA A 294 26.74 118.56 -1.49
N VAL A 295 25.54 119.11 -1.74
CA VAL A 295 25.28 120.56 -1.69
C VAL A 295 25.38 121.10 -0.26
N ARG A 296 24.76 120.44 0.73
CA ARG A 296 24.85 120.86 2.14
C ARG A 296 26.28 120.79 2.70
N ARG A 297 27.07 119.77 2.34
CA ARG A 297 28.48 119.69 2.78
C ARG A 297 29.37 120.78 2.17
N ALA A 298 29.07 121.25 0.97
CA ALA A 298 29.79 122.37 0.34
C ALA A 298 29.39 123.73 0.94
N GLU A 299 28.11 123.92 1.28
CA GLU A 299 27.60 125.13 1.95
C GLU A 299 28.03 125.22 3.43
N GLU A 300 27.96 124.11 4.17
CA GLU A 300 28.38 124.04 5.58
C GLU A 300 29.89 124.28 5.74
N ALA A 301 30.74 123.80 4.82
CA ALA A 301 32.18 124.04 4.88
C ALA A 301 32.56 125.52 4.60
N ALA A 302 31.82 126.21 3.72
CA ALA A 302 32.03 127.63 3.42
C ALA A 302 31.43 128.57 4.49
N GLU A 303 30.37 128.14 5.16
CA GLU A 303 29.71 128.89 6.23
C GLU A 303 30.44 128.75 7.58
N GLN A 304 30.95 127.56 7.91
CA GLN A 304 31.71 127.33 9.15
C GLN A 304 33.01 128.16 9.18
N ALA A 305 33.69 128.32 8.04
CA ALA A 305 34.89 129.16 7.92
C ALA A 305 34.59 130.66 8.14
N ARG A 306 33.41 131.15 7.74
CA ARG A 306 32.97 132.54 7.97
C ARG A 306 32.46 132.78 9.39
N GLN A 307 31.87 131.76 10.02
CA GLN A 307 31.34 131.85 11.38
C GLN A 307 32.43 131.75 12.46
N ASP A 308 33.56 131.07 12.23
CA ASP A 308 34.66 130.99 13.21
C ASP A 308 35.52 132.26 13.28
N GLU A 309 35.55 133.07 12.22
CA GLU A 309 36.20 134.38 12.24
C GLU A 309 35.31 135.44 12.92
N ARG A 310 33.98 135.34 12.74
CA ARG A 310 32.99 136.21 13.39
C ARG A 310 32.78 135.89 14.88
N ARG A 311 32.79 134.61 15.26
CA ARG A 311 32.69 134.19 16.69
C ARG A 311 33.85 134.69 17.55
N ARG A 312 35.06 134.83 16.99
CA ARG A 312 36.21 135.40 17.72
C ARG A 312 36.14 136.92 17.91
N ALA A 313 35.50 137.65 16.99
CA ALA A 313 35.28 139.09 17.11
C ALA A 313 34.10 139.42 18.06
N ASP A 314 33.02 138.64 18.01
CA ASP A 314 31.82 138.88 18.80
C ASP A 314 31.98 138.46 20.28
N ALA A 315 32.80 137.44 20.57
CA ALA A 315 33.10 137.02 21.94
C ALA A 315 33.94 138.05 22.73
N ALA A 316 34.75 138.87 22.05
CA ALA A 316 35.54 139.93 22.67
C ALA A 316 34.72 141.21 22.96
N ALA A 317 33.66 141.47 22.17
CA ALA A 317 32.78 142.63 22.33
C ALA A 317 31.65 142.39 23.37
N ALA A 318 31.12 141.15 23.45
CA ALA A 318 30.03 140.82 24.37
C ALA A 318 30.43 140.82 25.86
N GLU A 319 31.71 140.62 26.19
CA GLU A 319 32.19 140.63 27.58
C GLU A 319 32.33 142.06 28.15
N ILE A 320 32.56 143.07 27.29
CA ILE A 320 32.67 144.48 27.69
C ILE A 320 31.29 145.08 28.02
N VAL A 321 30.24 144.69 27.27
CA VAL A 321 28.86 145.18 27.49
C VAL A 321 28.25 144.59 28.76
N ARG A 322 28.48 143.30 29.04
CA ARG A 322 27.95 142.67 30.26
C ARG A 322 28.47 143.28 31.56
N GLN A 323 29.72 143.75 31.59
CA GLN A 323 30.26 144.42 32.78
C GLN A 323 29.74 145.86 32.99
N GLN A 324 29.23 146.53 31.95
CA GLN A 324 28.60 147.85 32.07
C GLN A 324 27.15 147.74 32.57
N GLU A 325 26.36 146.81 32.04
CA GLU A 325 24.95 146.63 32.43
C GLU A 325 24.77 146.16 33.89
N ALA A 326 25.70 145.35 34.41
CA ALA A 326 25.66 144.88 35.79
C ALA A 326 25.88 146.02 36.81
N ARG A 327 26.64 147.06 36.44
CA ARG A 327 26.91 148.21 37.32
C ARG A 327 25.73 149.18 37.37
N GLU A 328 25.04 149.38 36.24
CA GLU A 328 23.89 150.30 36.16
C GLU A 328 22.65 149.76 36.89
N ARG A 329 22.43 148.44 36.88
CA ARG A 329 21.31 147.83 37.62
C ARG A 329 21.49 147.91 39.15
N ASP A 330 22.72 147.75 39.64
CA ASP A 330 23.02 147.85 41.08
C ASP A 330 22.81 149.29 41.59
N GLU A 331 23.19 150.31 40.81
CA GLU A 331 22.95 151.72 41.16
C GLU A 331 21.46 152.11 41.20
N ALA A 332 20.67 151.60 40.25
CA ALA A 332 19.24 151.86 40.19
C ALA A 332 18.50 151.24 41.39
N HIS A 333 18.88 150.01 41.76
CA HIS A 333 18.30 149.30 42.91
C HIS A 333 18.58 150.04 44.23
N ARG A 334 19.84 150.48 44.43
CA ARG A 334 20.21 151.26 45.62
C ARG A 334 19.48 152.61 45.71
N ARG A 335 19.32 153.31 44.59
CA ARG A 335 18.59 154.60 44.54
C ARG A 335 17.12 154.44 44.93
N SER A 336 16.46 153.38 44.47
CA SER A 336 15.06 153.07 44.80
C SER A 336 14.85 152.91 46.31
N ILE A 337 15.69 152.09 46.95
CA ILE A 337 15.53 151.76 48.38
C ILE A 337 15.84 152.97 49.27
N ASN A 338 16.86 153.77 48.92
CA ASN A 338 17.14 155.01 49.65
C ASN A 338 16.01 156.03 49.56
N ARG A 339 15.33 156.11 48.41
CA ARG A 339 14.20 157.02 48.23
C ARG A 339 13.00 156.59 49.07
N ALA A 340 12.71 155.30 49.15
CA ALA A 340 11.67 154.76 50.02
C ALA A 340 11.96 155.02 51.51
N ALA A 341 13.22 154.86 51.94
CA ALA A 341 13.64 155.22 53.29
C ALA A 341 13.47 156.73 53.56
N LEU A 342 13.75 157.58 52.57
CA LEU A 342 13.63 159.04 52.69
C LEU A 342 12.18 159.46 52.95
N GLU A 343 11.26 158.91 52.17
CA GLU A 343 9.83 159.16 52.34
C GLU A 343 9.33 158.71 53.72
N ALA A 344 9.79 157.56 54.21
CA ALA A 344 9.43 157.05 55.53
C ALA A 344 9.94 157.95 56.68
N PHE A 345 11.16 158.47 56.58
CA PHE A 345 11.69 159.40 57.59
C PHE A 345 10.93 160.74 57.61
N VAL A 346 10.59 161.28 56.43
CA VAL A 346 9.81 162.52 56.33
C VAL A 346 8.42 162.34 56.94
N ALA A 347 7.77 161.20 56.69
CA ALA A 347 6.49 160.86 57.32
C ALA A 347 6.58 160.74 58.85
N GLY A 348 7.74 160.36 59.39
CA GLY A 348 8.03 160.30 60.82
C GLY A 348 8.24 161.65 61.50
N GLY A 349 8.06 162.77 60.79
CA GLY A 349 8.20 164.11 61.33
C GLY A 349 9.62 164.70 61.24
N MET A 350 10.55 164.02 60.56
CA MET A 350 11.85 164.60 60.22
C MET A 350 11.73 165.51 58.99
N THR A 351 12.47 166.62 59.00
CA THR A 351 12.64 167.45 57.79
C THR A 351 13.44 166.69 56.73
N GLU A 352 13.15 166.92 55.46
CA GLU A 352 13.75 166.18 54.34
C GLU A 352 15.28 166.27 54.32
N GLU A 353 15.87 167.41 54.72
CA GLU A 353 17.31 167.54 54.84
C GLU A 353 17.90 166.64 55.93
N CYS A 354 17.29 166.61 57.12
CA CYS A 354 17.70 165.70 58.19
C CYS A 354 17.53 164.23 57.80
N ALA A 355 16.48 163.89 57.04
CA ALA A 355 16.23 162.54 56.55
C ALA A 355 17.29 162.09 55.52
N LYS A 356 17.68 162.96 54.57
CA LYS A 356 18.81 162.70 53.64
C LYS A 356 20.11 162.50 54.39
N GLN A 357 20.36 163.32 55.41
CA GLN A 357 21.57 163.22 56.23
C GLN A 357 21.59 161.90 57.02
N ALA A 358 20.47 161.49 57.62
CA ALA A 358 20.34 160.22 58.33
C ALA A 358 20.55 159.01 57.40
N ILE A 359 19.90 158.97 56.23
CA ILE A 359 20.10 157.91 55.22
C ILE A 359 21.55 157.83 54.77
N THR A 360 22.19 158.97 54.54
CA THR A 360 23.61 159.03 54.15
C THR A 360 24.51 158.48 55.25
N LEU A 361 24.28 158.87 56.50
CA LEU A 361 25.07 158.39 57.65
C LEU A 361 24.85 156.88 57.89
N ILE A 362 23.63 156.36 57.70
CA ILE A 362 23.32 154.93 57.82
C ILE A 362 23.94 154.13 56.66
N ALA A 363 23.82 154.60 55.42
CA ALA A 363 24.44 153.97 54.25
C ALA A 363 25.97 153.94 54.37
N GLN A 364 26.58 155.00 54.93
CA GLN A 364 28.00 155.05 55.27
C GLN A 364 28.37 154.29 56.54
N ARG A 365 27.42 153.65 57.23
CA ARG A 365 27.58 152.94 58.52
C ARG A 365 28.19 153.78 59.65
N LYS A 366 28.00 155.10 59.62
CA LYS A 366 28.46 156.02 60.68
C LYS A 366 27.54 156.04 61.90
N ILE A 367 26.34 155.46 61.78
CA ILE A 367 25.41 155.24 62.89
C ILE A 367 25.46 153.76 63.28
N PRO A 368 26.02 153.41 64.45
CA PRO A 368 26.16 152.02 64.89
C PRO A 368 24.82 151.33 65.06
N ASN A 369 24.78 150.02 64.77
CA ASN A 369 23.60 149.14 64.92
C ASN A 369 22.38 149.44 64.03
N ILE A 370 22.53 150.28 62.99
CA ILE A 370 21.49 150.53 61.97
C ILE A 370 22.12 150.44 60.57
N ALA A 371 21.43 149.81 59.60
CA ALA A 371 21.89 149.64 58.21
C ALA A 371 20.72 149.68 57.21
N ILE A 372 21.00 150.09 55.96
CA ILE A 372 20.05 149.98 54.84
C ILE A 372 20.36 148.69 54.08
N SER A 373 19.37 147.82 53.93
CA SER A 373 19.47 146.62 53.09
C SER A 373 19.13 147.01 51.65
N TYR A 374 20.09 146.84 50.73
CA TYR A 374 19.90 147.09 49.32
C TYR A 374 19.56 145.83 48.55
#